data_AF-A0AAV7K850-F1
#
_entry.id   AF-A0AAV7K850-F1
#
_cell.length_a   1.000
_cell.length_b   1.000
_cell.length_c   1.000
_cell.angle_alpha   90.00
_cell.angle_beta   90.00
_cell.angle_gamma   90.00
#
_symmetry.space_group_name_H-M   'P 1'
#
loop_
_entity.id
_entity.type
_entity.pdbx_description
1 polymer ?
#
loop_
_entity_poly.entity_id
_entity_poly.type
_entity_poly.pdbx_seq_one_letter_code
_entity_poly.pdbx_strand_id
1 'polypeptide(L)'
;MEDGFVFCHDVSPLVNALGCPYVPNDWRLIIDCSKQSLKCVLLHNGNKFSSIPIGHSVSLKERYDNMKIVLHKINYNQHNWVICGDLKIICILLGQQSGYTKYPCFLCLWDSRAKSEYYSRQSWPARTNLNVGDKNIIHEPLVDPLKILLPPLHIKLGLMKQFVRALDKEGNCFKYITEKFYYLSDEKRKAGIFDGPQIRQLVRDDNFSNYMTCKEKCAWNAFVDVMKNFLGNTKSPNYKILVNELIESYKNLGCNMSVKVNFLHSHIDYFPENLGAVSEEQGERFHQDIKTMETRYQGGGTFI
;
A
#
# COMPACT_ATOMS: atom_id res chain seq x y z
N MET A 1 -16.70 6.76 22.87
CA MET A 1 -16.41 7.55 21.66
C MET A 1 -15.93 8.90 22.13
N GLU A 2 -14.74 9.31 21.73
CA GLU A 2 -14.14 10.59 22.11
C GLU A 2 -13.50 11.20 20.86
N ASP A 3 -13.58 12.52 20.69
CA ASP A 3 -13.00 13.23 19.53
C ASP A 3 -13.47 12.70 18.16
N GLY A 4 -14.68 12.13 18.10
CA GLY A 4 -15.22 11.52 16.89
C GLY A 4 -14.65 10.14 16.55
N PHE A 5 -13.91 9.52 17.47
CA PHE A 5 -13.26 8.22 17.30
C PHE A 5 -13.80 7.19 18.30
N VAL A 6 -14.20 6.04 17.79
CA VAL A 6 -14.50 4.84 18.59
C VAL A 6 -13.23 4.02 18.62
N PHE A 7 -12.77 3.63 19.80
CA PHE A 7 -11.49 2.95 19.96
C PHE A 7 -11.52 1.95 21.11
N CYS A 8 -10.60 1.00 21.07
CA CYS A 8 -10.25 0.14 22.19
C CYS A 8 -8.92 0.62 22.77
N HIS A 9 -8.93 1.07 24.03
CA HIS A 9 -7.72 1.46 24.74
C HIS A 9 -6.97 0.23 25.26
N ASP A 10 -7.70 -0.67 25.94
CA ASP A 10 -7.15 -1.90 26.52
C ASP A 10 -7.20 -3.06 25.52
N VAL A 11 -6.28 -3.03 24.56
CA VAL A 11 -6.21 -4.03 23.49
C VAL A 11 -5.91 -5.43 24.03
N SER A 12 -5.04 -5.56 25.03
CA SER A 12 -4.62 -6.89 25.52
C SER A 12 -5.79 -7.72 26.07
N PRO A 13 -6.65 -7.20 26.97
CA PRO A 13 -7.85 -7.91 27.40
C PRO A 13 -8.80 -8.26 26.24
N LEU A 14 -8.99 -7.36 25.27
CA LEU A 14 -9.83 -7.61 24.10
C LEU A 14 -9.32 -8.82 23.30
N VAL A 15 -8.03 -8.83 22.95
CA VAL A 15 -7.43 -9.90 22.14
C VAL A 15 -7.51 -11.23 22.88
N ASN A 16 -7.23 -11.23 24.19
CA ASN A 16 -7.34 -12.41 25.03
C ASN A 16 -8.79 -12.92 25.13
N ALA A 17 -9.78 -12.03 25.27
CA ALA A 17 -11.20 -12.40 25.31
C ALA A 17 -11.69 -13.01 24.00
N LEU A 18 -11.06 -12.66 22.87
CA LEU A 18 -11.28 -13.28 21.56
C LEU A 18 -10.55 -14.63 21.41
N GLY A 19 -9.98 -15.17 22.49
CA GLY A 19 -9.30 -16.46 22.51
C GLY A 19 -7.92 -16.45 21.83
N CYS A 20 -7.34 -15.27 21.61
CA CYS A 20 -6.03 -15.12 20.96
C CYS A 20 -4.98 -14.69 22.00
N PRO A 21 -3.79 -15.30 22.05
CA PRO A 21 -2.72 -14.82 22.92
C PRO A 21 -2.24 -13.45 22.43
N TYR A 22 -2.07 -12.50 23.36
CA TYR A 22 -1.57 -11.18 23.03
C TYR A 22 -0.09 -11.00 23.35
N VAL A 23 0.74 -11.01 22.31
CA VAL A 23 2.14 -10.58 22.33
C VAL A 23 2.29 -9.46 21.30
N PRO A 24 2.58 -8.20 21.68
CA PRO A 24 2.54 -7.08 20.74
C PRO A 24 3.33 -7.28 19.43
N ASN A 25 4.51 -7.90 19.50
CA ASN A 25 5.35 -8.16 18.32
C ASN A 25 4.75 -9.18 17.32
N ASP A 26 3.75 -9.96 17.74
CA ASP A 26 3.02 -10.88 16.87
C ASP A 26 1.88 -10.18 16.13
N TRP A 27 1.65 -8.89 16.36
CA TRP A 27 0.61 -8.11 15.73
C TRP A 27 1.18 -6.91 14.97
N ARG A 28 0.50 -6.54 13.90
CA ARG A 28 0.76 -5.30 13.14
C ARG A 28 -0.49 -4.46 13.09
N LEU A 29 -0.30 -3.15 13.15
CA LEU A 29 -1.36 -2.16 13.03
C LEU A 29 -1.54 -1.76 11.58
N ILE A 30 -2.76 -1.91 11.08
CA ILE A 30 -3.21 -1.32 9.82
C ILE A 30 -3.97 -0.05 10.14
N ILE A 31 -3.53 1.08 9.58
CA ILE A 31 -4.30 2.31 9.54
C ILE A 31 -4.67 2.58 8.09
N ASP A 32 -5.97 2.57 7.81
CA ASP A 32 -6.50 2.89 6.49
C ASP A 32 -7.55 3.98 6.61
N CYS A 33 -7.63 4.81 5.58
CA CYS A 33 -8.67 5.80 5.47
C CYS A 33 -9.28 5.79 4.08
N SER A 34 -10.60 5.69 4.07
CA SER A 34 -11.41 5.85 2.89
C SER A 34 -12.04 7.25 2.86
N LYS A 35 -12.78 7.57 1.79
CA LYS A 35 -13.57 8.81 1.77
C LYS A 35 -14.58 8.91 2.93
N GLN A 36 -15.07 7.76 3.39
CA GLN A 36 -16.17 7.67 4.36
C GLN A 36 -15.68 7.55 5.79
N SER A 37 -14.59 6.83 6.02
CA SER A 37 -14.14 6.51 7.36
C SER A 37 -12.66 6.19 7.46
N LEU A 38 -12.15 6.32 8.68
CA LEU A 38 -10.84 5.94 9.15
C LEU A 38 -10.95 4.68 10.01
N LYS A 39 -10.03 3.74 9.82
CA LYS A 39 -10.06 2.42 10.44
C LYS A 39 -8.67 2.07 10.99
N CYS A 40 -8.65 1.51 12.20
CA CYS A 40 -7.47 0.94 12.83
C CYS A 40 -7.75 -0.53 13.14
N VAL A 41 -6.93 -1.40 12.57
CA VAL A 41 -7.16 -2.85 12.62
C VAL A 41 -5.85 -3.53 12.98
N LEU A 42 -5.90 -4.47 13.93
CA LEU A 42 -4.79 -5.35 14.23
C LEU A 42 -4.88 -6.62 13.39
N LEU A 43 -3.76 -6.97 12.78
CA LEU A 43 -3.58 -8.23 12.06
C LEU A 43 -2.46 -9.04 12.72
N HIS A 44 -2.72 -10.33 12.94
CA HIS A 44 -1.69 -11.23 13.46
C HIS A 44 -0.66 -11.56 12.37
N ASN A 45 0.62 -11.58 12.72
CA ASN A 45 1.72 -11.94 11.84
C ASN A 45 1.64 -13.42 11.50
N GLY A 46 1.57 -13.76 10.21
CA GLY A 46 1.26 -15.12 9.75
C GLY A 46 -0.23 -15.38 9.55
N ASN A 47 -1.10 -14.37 9.72
CA ASN A 47 -2.53 -14.41 9.35
C ASN A 47 -3.32 -15.58 9.99
N LYS A 48 -2.90 -16.02 11.18
CA LYS A 48 -3.49 -17.16 11.91
C LYS A 48 -4.85 -16.83 12.52
N PHE A 49 -5.03 -15.58 12.94
CA PHE A 49 -6.25 -15.08 13.57
C PHE A 49 -6.98 -14.11 12.65
N SER A 50 -8.26 -13.89 12.95
CA SER A 50 -9.07 -12.88 12.27
C SER A 50 -8.57 -11.47 12.60
N SER A 51 -8.85 -10.53 11.71
CA SER A 51 -8.57 -9.11 11.92
C SER A 51 -9.37 -8.57 13.11
N ILE A 52 -8.72 -7.79 13.99
CA ILE A 52 -9.36 -7.21 15.17
C ILE A 52 -9.46 -5.70 14.98
N PRO A 53 -10.66 -5.12 14.75
CA PRO A 53 -10.82 -3.68 14.74
C PRO A 53 -10.61 -3.11 16.14
N ILE A 54 -9.72 -2.12 16.24
CA ILE A 54 -9.44 -1.41 17.50
C ILE A 54 -9.73 0.09 17.40
N GLY A 55 -10.09 0.57 16.21
CA GLY A 55 -10.45 1.97 16.00
C GLY A 55 -11.29 2.20 14.75
N HIS A 56 -12.27 3.09 14.85
CA HIS A 56 -13.13 3.52 13.73
C HIS A 56 -13.59 4.97 13.91
N SER A 57 -13.62 5.73 12.82
CA SER A 57 -14.25 7.05 12.78
C SER A 57 -14.82 7.35 11.40
N VAL A 58 -16.00 7.98 11.34
CA VAL A 58 -16.56 8.54 10.09
C VAL A 58 -16.24 10.03 9.90
N SER A 59 -15.80 10.70 10.97
CA SER A 59 -15.53 12.14 10.97
C SER A 59 -14.06 12.45 10.73
N LEU A 60 -13.14 11.65 11.27
CA LEU A 60 -11.71 11.89 11.14
C LEU A 60 -11.24 11.70 9.70
N LYS A 61 -10.36 12.60 9.27
CA LYS A 61 -9.72 12.60 7.95
C LYS A 61 -8.21 12.36 8.08
N GLU A 62 -7.57 11.99 6.98
CA GLU A 62 -6.11 11.81 6.86
C GLU A 62 -5.37 13.14 7.07
N ARG A 63 -5.15 13.51 8.32
CA ARG A 63 -4.42 14.71 8.76
C ARG A 63 -3.48 14.34 9.89
N TYR A 64 -2.38 15.06 10.00
CA TYR A 64 -1.37 14.84 11.02
C TYR A 64 -1.96 14.85 12.44
N ASP A 65 -2.70 15.90 12.79
CA ASP A 65 -3.29 16.02 14.14
C ASP A 65 -4.28 14.89 14.45
N ASN A 66 -5.05 14.45 13.46
CA ASN A 66 -5.96 13.32 13.63
C ASN A 66 -5.20 12.01 13.85
N MET A 67 -4.07 11.81 13.15
CA MET A 67 -3.24 10.60 13.35
C MET A 67 -2.61 10.60 14.74
N LYS A 68 -2.23 11.78 15.24
CA LYS A 68 -1.75 11.94 16.61
C LYS A 68 -2.83 11.54 17.64
N ILE A 69 -4.08 11.97 17.44
CA ILE A 69 -5.22 11.57 18.28
C ILE A 69 -5.42 10.05 18.20
N VAL A 70 -5.47 9.48 17.00
CA VAL A 70 -5.68 8.04 16.78
C VAL A 70 -4.64 7.21 17.52
N LEU A 71 -3.35 7.50 17.34
CA LEU A 71 -2.26 6.76 17.99
C LEU A 71 -2.26 6.91 19.51
N HIS A 72 -2.61 8.10 20.01
CA HIS A 72 -2.74 8.34 21.45
C HIS A 72 -3.88 7.51 22.06
N LYS A 73 -5.08 7.52 21.44
CA LYS A 73 -6.27 6.85 21.97
C LYS A 73 -6.13 5.32 22.01
N ILE A 74 -5.47 4.73 21.01
CA ILE A 74 -5.16 3.27 20.99
C ILE A 74 -3.91 2.89 21.79
N ASN A 75 -3.32 3.85 22.52
CA ASN A 75 -2.11 3.66 23.32
C ASN A 75 -0.95 3.02 22.54
N TYR A 76 -0.69 3.52 21.31
CA TYR A 76 0.29 2.93 20.39
C TYR A 76 1.67 2.72 21.04
N ASN A 77 2.14 3.70 21.82
CA ASN A 77 3.48 3.68 22.43
C ASN A 77 3.68 2.52 23.42
N GLN A 78 2.62 2.03 24.07
CA GLN A 78 2.71 0.87 24.96
C GLN A 78 2.99 -0.42 24.19
N HIS A 79 2.46 -0.53 22.98
CA HIS A 79 2.51 -1.76 22.20
C HIS A 79 3.60 -1.75 21.14
N ASN A 80 3.88 -0.57 20.59
CA ASN A 80 4.92 -0.30 19.61
C ASN A 80 4.85 -1.27 18.41
N TRP A 81 3.64 -1.52 17.91
CA TRP A 81 3.39 -2.40 16.78
C TRP A 81 4.11 -1.91 15.53
N VAL A 82 4.46 -2.85 14.66
CA VAL A 82 4.78 -2.50 13.27
C VAL A 82 3.52 -1.98 12.60
N ILE A 83 3.64 -0.92 11.80
CA ILE A 83 2.54 -0.25 11.11
C ILE A 83 2.65 -0.53 9.62
N CYS A 84 1.51 -0.85 9.01
CA CYS A 84 1.34 -0.94 7.58
C CYS A 84 0.10 -0.13 7.17
N GLY A 85 0.07 0.37 5.94
CA GLY A 85 -1.04 1.16 5.43
C GLY A 85 -0.67 1.85 4.13
N ASP A 86 -1.62 2.58 3.53
CA ASP A 86 -1.33 3.33 2.31
C ASP A 86 -0.13 4.28 2.53
N LEU A 87 0.68 4.45 1.48
CA LEU A 87 1.86 5.32 1.54
C LEU A 87 1.51 6.74 1.99
N LYS A 88 0.30 7.23 1.73
CA LYS A 88 -0.15 8.53 2.23
C LYS A 88 -0.25 8.56 3.75
N ILE A 89 -0.81 7.53 4.37
CA ILE A 89 -0.85 7.39 5.83
C ILE A 89 0.56 7.31 6.37
N ILE A 90 1.42 6.49 5.78
CA ILE A 90 2.84 6.38 6.18
C ILE A 90 3.54 7.75 6.09
N CYS A 91 3.34 8.51 5.00
CA CYS A 91 3.91 9.86 4.88
C CYS A 91 3.44 10.78 6.01
N ILE A 92 2.15 10.75 6.36
CA ILE A 92 1.61 11.57 7.45
C ILE A 92 2.23 11.16 8.79
N LEU A 93 2.32 9.85 9.07
CA LEU A 93 2.93 9.32 10.29
C LEU A 93 4.40 9.69 10.43
N LEU A 94 5.13 9.79 9.31
CA LEU A 94 6.52 10.21 9.27
C LEU A 94 6.71 11.73 9.10
N GLY A 95 5.62 12.50 9.21
CA GLY A 95 5.67 13.96 9.15
C GLY A 95 6.01 14.54 7.77
N GLN A 96 5.93 13.74 6.71
CA GLN A 96 6.25 14.16 5.35
C GLN A 96 5.10 14.94 4.71
N GLN A 97 5.47 15.93 3.91
CA GLN A 97 4.56 16.68 3.06
C GLN A 97 3.91 15.74 2.03
N SER A 98 2.58 15.80 1.96
CA SER A 98 1.79 15.10 0.94
C SER A 98 1.92 15.74 -0.45
N GLY A 99 1.61 14.98 -1.50
CA GLY A 99 1.58 15.46 -2.88
C GLY A 99 2.87 15.19 -3.65
N TYR A 100 3.07 15.91 -4.76
CA TYR A 100 4.22 15.70 -5.64
C TYR A 100 5.47 16.46 -5.14
N THR A 101 6.13 15.86 -4.15
CA THR A 101 7.35 16.42 -3.52
C THR A 101 8.61 15.91 -4.20
N LYS A 102 9.71 16.67 -4.09
CA LYS A 102 11.01 16.32 -4.68
C LYS A 102 11.61 15.04 -4.05
N TYR A 103 11.43 14.83 -2.74
CA TYR A 103 12.03 13.71 -2.00
C TYR A 103 10.98 12.83 -1.30
N PRO A 104 10.09 12.16 -2.06
CA PRO A 104 8.93 11.45 -1.49
C PRO A 104 9.29 10.14 -0.78
N CYS A 105 10.51 9.62 -0.93
CA CYS A 105 10.94 8.42 -0.24
C CYS A 105 11.36 8.74 1.20
N PHE A 106 10.91 7.92 2.16
CA PHE A 106 11.31 8.04 3.56
C PHE A 106 12.61 7.28 3.90
N LEU A 107 13.13 6.45 2.98
CA LEU A 107 14.38 5.69 3.19
C LEU A 107 15.60 6.38 2.57
N CYS A 108 15.42 7.14 1.49
CA CYS A 108 16.49 7.85 0.80
C CYS A 108 16.03 9.20 0.24
N LEU A 109 17.01 9.98 -0.23
CA LEU A 109 16.81 11.26 -0.91
C LEU A 109 16.64 11.07 -2.42
N TRP A 110 15.80 10.10 -2.81
CA TRP A 110 15.41 9.89 -4.20
C TRP A 110 14.76 11.16 -4.77
N ASP A 111 15.38 11.73 -5.81
CA ASP A 111 14.88 12.93 -6.48
C ASP A 111 13.82 12.56 -7.52
N SER A 112 12.55 12.73 -7.16
CA SER A 112 11.39 12.47 -8.01
C SER A 112 11.23 13.42 -9.20
N ARG A 113 12.20 14.31 -9.43
CA ARG A 113 12.27 15.22 -10.57
C ARG A 113 13.41 14.86 -11.52
N ALA A 114 14.37 14.04 -11.09
CA ALA A 114 15.53 13.61 -11.86
C ALA A 114 15.21 12.47 -12.87
N LYS A 115 14.27 12.72 -13.79
CA LYS A 115 13.71 11.70 -14.71
C LYS A 115 14.76 10.93 -15.52
N SER A 116 15.84 11.60 -15.92
CA SER A 116 16.95 10.99 -16.68
C SER A 116 17.76 9.98 -15.86
N GLU A 117 17.73 10.08 -14.53
CA GLU A 117 18.51 9.22 -13.63
C GLU A 117 17.72 8.02 -13.10
N TYR A 118 16.39 7.99 -13.27
CA TYR A 118 15.52 7.03 -12.59
C TYR A 118 15.96 5.57 -12.72
N TYR A 119 16.30 5.14 -13.94
CA TYR A 119 16.66 3.75 -14.23
C TYR A 119 18.17 3.52 -14.35
N SER A 120 18.99 4.57 -14.30
CA SER A 120 20.46 4.47 -14.31
C SER A 120 21.06 4.56 -12.91
N ARG A 121 20.34 5.19 -11.97
CA ARG A 121 20.78 5.41 -10.60
C ARG A 121 19.92 4.62 -9.62
N GLN A 122 20.51 3.55 -9.09
CA GLN A 122 19.91 2.75 -8.04
C GLN A 122 20.21 3.31 -6.63
N SER A 123 21.41 3.86 -6.42
CA SER A 123 21.84 4.35 -5.10
C SER A 123 21.60 5.86 -4.94
N TRP A 124 20.81 6.20 -3.92
CA TRP A 124 20.49 7.57 -3.53
C TRP A 124 20.99 7.81 -2.10
N PRO A 125 21.34 9.05 -1.73
CA PRO A 125 21.78 9.34 -0.37
C PRO A 125 20.74 8.86 0.64
N ALA A 126 21.17 8.14 1.68
CA ALA A 126 20.26 7.65 2.71
C ALA A 126 19.59 8.83 3.43
N ARG A 127 18.32 8.65 3.80
CA ARG A 127 17.61 9.62 4.63
C ARG A 127 17.84 9.22 6.09
N THR A 128 18.84 9.83 6.71
CA THR A 128 19.25 9.48 8.08
C THR A 128 18.36 10.10 9.16
N ASN A 129 17.82 11.31 8.90
CA ASN A 129 17.03 12.08 9.85
C ASN A 129 15.75 12.61 9.20
N LEU A 130 14.71 12.81 10.02
CA LEU A 130 13.43 13.42 9.66
C LEU A 130 13.28 14.79 10.34
N ASN A 131 14.24 15.69 10.11
CA ASN A 131 14.22 17.03 10.71
C ASN A 131 13.17 17.91 10.05
N VAL A 132 12.30 18.53 10.85
CA VAL A 132 11.28 19.47 10.36
C VAL A 132 11.91 20.62 9.59
N GLY A 133 11.36 20.91 8.41
CA GLY A 133 11.86 21.93 7.48
C GLY A 133 12.85 21.41 6.44
N ASP A 134 13.40 20.19 6.58
CA ASP A 134 14.34 19.61 5.62
C ASP A 134 13.67 18.63 4.65
N LYS A 135 14.08 18.65 3.37
CA LYS A 135 13.74 17.68 2.30
C LYS A 135 12.34 17.08 2.38
N ASN A 136 11.31 17.93 2.51
CA ASN A 136 9.87 17.63 2.59
C ASN A 136 9.28 17.23 3.94
N ILE A 137 10.03 17.29 5.05
CA ILE A 137 9.46 17.07 6.39
C ILE A 137 8.83 18.35 6.90
N ILE A 138 7.56 18.29 7.30
CA ILE A 138 6.77 19.43 7.78
C ILE A 138 6.25 19.26 9.20
N HIS A 139 6.32 18.05 9.75
CA HIS A 139 5.98 17.74 11.13
C HIS A 139 6.95 16.73 11.72
N GLU A 140 7.02 16.66 13.04
CA GLU A 140 7.78 15.62 13.74
C GLU A 140 7.15 14.25 13.47
N PRO A 141 7.95 13.19 13.25
CA PRO A 141 7.43 11.83 13.09
C PRO A 141 6.60 11.42 14.33
N LEU A 142 5.42 10.87 14.08
CA LEU A 142 4.55 10.32 15.13
C LEU A 142 4.98 8.92 15.56
N VAL A 143 5.75 8.24 14.73
CA VAL A 143 6.19 6.85 14.92
C VAL A 143 7.63 6.68 14.46
N ASP A 144 8.31 5.67 15.00
CA ASP A 144 9.65 5.30 14.57
C ASP A 144 9.63 4.80 13.10
N PRO A 145 10.45 5.35 12.18
CA PRO A 145 10.58 4.85 10.81
C PRO A 145 10.90 3.36 10.70
N LEU A 146 11.56 2.77 11.71
CA LEU A 146 11.85 1.34 11.76
C LEU A 146 10.61 0.48 12.04
N LYS A 147 9.51 1.10 12.49
CA LYS A 147 8.22 0.44 12.70
C LYS A 147 7.33 0.47 11.46
N ILE A 148 7.80 1.01 10.33
CA ILE A 148 7.04 1.00 9.08
C ILE A 148 7.28 -0.30 8.32
N LEU A 149 6.20 -0.91 7.85
CA LEU A 149 6.23 -1.98 6.88
C LEU A 149 5.79 -1.44 5.52
N LEU A 150 6.54 -1.76 4.46
CA LEU A 150 6.12 -1.41 3.11
C LEU A 150 4.91 -2.26 2.69
N PRO A 151 3.81 -1.62 2.27
CA PRO A 151 2.54 -2.29 1.95
C PRO A 151 2.60 -3.06 0.62
N PRO A 152 2.71 -4.41 0.61
CA PRO A 152 2.91 -5.17 -0.64
C PRO A 152 1.73 -5.01 -1.60
N LEU A 153 0.51 -4.89 -1.07
CA LEU A 153 -0.68 -4.63 -1.87
C LEU A 153 -0.56 -3.30 -2.59
N HIS A 154 -0.23 -2.23 -1.86
CA HIS A 154 -0.12 -0.90 -2.46
C HIS A 154 1.03 -0.84 -3.47
N ILE A 155 2.15 -1.56 -3.27
CA ILE A 155 3.22 -1.69 -4.28
C ILE A 155 2.68 -2.32 -5.57
N LYS A 156 2.02 -3.48 -5.47
CA LYS A 156 1.38 -4.17 -6.60
C LYS A 156 0.41 -3.28 -7.38
N LEU A 157 -0.47 -2.54 -6.68
CA LEU A 157 -1.39 -1.58 -7.32
C LEU A 157 -0.61 -0.46 -8.04
N GLY A 158 0.50 -0.02 -7.46
CA GLY A 158 1.38 0.99 -8.06
C GLY A 158 2.10 0.54 -9.32
N LEU A 159 2.51 -0.73 -9.37
CA LEU A 159 3.13 -1.35 -10.55
C LEU A 159 2.14 -1.44 -11.70
N MET A 160 0.95 -1.99 -11.45
CA MET A 160 -0.13 -2.05 -12.45
C MET A 160 -0.45 -0.66 -13.01
N LYS A 161 -0.49 0.34 -12.12
CA LYS A 161 -0.69 1.73 -12.51
C LYS A 161 0.38 2.23 -13.49
N GLN A 162 1.67 1.93 -13.26
CA GLN A 162 2.72 2.35 -14.19
C GLN A 162 2.64 1.59 -15.52
N PHE A 163 2.40 0.28 -15.48
CA PHE A 163 2.21 -0.54 -16.67
C PHE A 163 1.13 0.04 -17.58
N VAL A 164 -0.09 0.21 -17.07
CA VAL A 164 -1.23 0.72 -17.87
C VAL A 164 -1.01 2.14 -18.36
N ARG A 165 -0.34 2.99 -17.57
CA ARG A 165 0.00 4.35 -18.02
C ARG A 165 0.96 4.35 -19.20
N ALA A 166 1.88 3.38 -19.28
CA ALA A 166 2.86 3.28 -20.35
C ALA A 166 2.32 2.64 -21.64
N LEU A 167 1.21 1.89 -21.57
CA LEU A 167 0.58 1.31 -22.77
C LEU A 167 0.17 2.37 -23.79
N ASP A 168 0.22 2.01 -25.07
CA ASP A 168 -0.41 2.80 -26.12
C ASP A 168 -1.93 2.83 -25.90
N LYS A 169 -2.51 4.03 -25.84
CA LYS A 169 -3.95 4.19 -25.58
C LYS A 169 -4.82 3.82 -26.77
N GLU A 170 -4.23 3.76 -27.97
CA GLU A 170 -4.90 3.25 -29.18
C GLU A 170 -4.52 1.78 -29.47
N GLY A 171 -3.60 1.22 -28.69
CA GLY A 171 -3.09 -0.14 -28.84
C GLY A 171 -4.08 -1.21 -28.39
N ASN A 172 -3.94 -2.41 -28.95
CA ASN A 172 -4.82 -3.55 -28.69
C ASN A 172 -4.82 -3.97 -27.22
N CYS A 173 -3.66 -3.91 -26.53
CA CYS A 173 -3.56 -4.26 -25.13
C CYS A 173 -4.43 -3.35 -24.25
N PHE A 174 -4.36 -2.03 -24.45
CA PHE A 174 -5.19 -1.09 -23.69
C PHE A 174 -6.67 -1.23 -24.05
N LYS A 175 -7.01 -1.37 -25.33
CA LYS A 175 -8.38 -1.63 -25.79
C LYS A 175 -8.98 -2.86 -25.10
N TYR A 176 -8.23 -3.97 -25.03
CA TYR A 176 -8.65 -5.17 -24.33
C TYR A 176 -8.97 -4.92 -22.85
N ILE A 177 -8.10 -4.19 -22.14
CA ILE A 177 -8.35 -3.78 -20.73
C ILE A 177 -9.62 -2.93 -20.66
N THR A 178 -9.82 -2.01 -21.60
CA THR A 178 -10.99 -1.11 -21.57
C THR A 178 -12.31 -1.83 -21.79
N GLU A 179 -12.35 -2.80 -22.70
CA GLU A 179 -13.52 -3.64 -22.96
C GLU A 179 -13.80 -4.56 -21.77
N LYS A 180 -12.76 -5.20 -21.23
CA LYS A 180 -12.89 -6.11 -20.09
C LYS A 180 -13.39 -5.41 -18.83
N PHE A 181 -13.00 -4.15 -18.63
CA PHE A 181 -13.42 -3.32 -17.50
C PHE A 181 -14.28 -2.13 -17.96
N TYR A 182 -15.23 -2.37 -18.85
CA TYR A 182 -16.11 -1.32 -19.41
C TYR A 182 -16.90 -0.55 -18.34
N TYR A 183 -17.19 -1.19 -17.21
CA TYR A 183 -17.91 -0.60 -16.08
C TYR A 183 -17.08 0.41 -15.24
N LEU A 184 -15.76 0.49 -15.44
CA LEU A 184 -14.93 1.54 -14.84
C LEU A 184 -15.12 2.87 -15.59
N SER A 185 -14.69 3.98 -14.98
CA SER A 185 -14.63 5.25 -15.73
C SER A 185 -13.40 5.28 -16.62
N ASP A 186 -13.45 6.05 -17.70
CA ASP A 186 -12.30 6.22 -18.60
C ASP A 186 -11.08 6.77 -17.90
N GLU A 187 -11.26 7.68 -16.94
CA GLU A 187 -10.18 8.24 -16.14
C GLU A 187 -9.51 7.15 -15.31
N LYS A 188 -10.28 6.25 -14.68
CA LYS A 188 -9.72 5.14 -13.91
C LYS A 188 -8.92 4.19 -14.79
N ARG A 189 -9.46 3.82 -15.96
CA ARG A 189 -8.79 2.95 -16.94
C ARG A 189 -7.49 3.58 -17.42
N LYS A 190 -7.53 4.82 -17.93
CA LYS A 190 -6.34 5.54 -18.43
C LYS A 190 -5.31 5.79 -17.33
N ALA A 191 -5.75 6.05 -16.11
CA ALA A 191 -4.88 6.27 -14.97
C ALA A 191 -4.31 4.98 -14.37
N GLY A 192 -4.72 3.80 -14.85
CA GLY A 192 -4.27 2.51 -14.34
C GLY A 192 -4.76 2.21 -12.92
N ILE A 193 -5.95 2.69 -12.55
CA ILE A 193 -6.51 2.52 -11.20
C ILE A 193 -7.36 1.25 -11.18
N PHE A 194 -6.77 0.17 -10.69
CA PHE A 194 -7.41 -1.13 -10.50
C PHE A 194 -7.27 -1.59 -9.05
N ASP A 195 -8.19 -2.43 -8.60
CA ASP A 195 -8.11 -3.11 -7.31
C ASP A 195 -7.44 -4.50 -7.40
N GLY A 196 -7.19 -5.14 -6.26
CA GLY A 196 -6.58 -6.46 -6.21
C GLY A 196 -7.35 -7.52 -7.02
N PRO A 197 -8.68 -7.65 -6.87
CA PRO A 197 -9.51 -8.54 -7.68
C PRO A 197 -9.38 -8.34 -9.20
N GLN A 198 -9.44 -7.10 -9.68
CA GLN A 198 -9.34 -6.78 -11.11
C GLN A 198 -7.98 -7.17 -11.69
N ILE A 199 -6.89 -6.90 -10.96
CA ILE A 199 -5.55 -7.32 -11.38
C ILE A 199 -5.48 -8.84 -11.46
N ARG A 200 -5.98 -9.56 -10.43
CA ARG A 200 -6.02 -11.03 -10.46
C ARG A 200 -6.84 -11.57 -11.63
N GLN A 201 -7.90 -10.89 -12.06
CA GLN A 201 -8.70 -11.27 -13.21
C GLN A 201 -7.93 -11.16 -14.53
N LEU A 202 -7.04 -10.16 -14.68
CA LEU A 202 -6.13 -10.08 -15.84
C LEU A 202 -5.02 -11.13 -15.77
N VAL A 203 -4.44 -11.36 -14.60
CA VAL A 203 -3.36 -12.34 -14.42
C VAL A 203 -3.82 -13.77 -14.74
N ARG A 204 -5.11 -14.08 -14.54
CA ARG A 204 -5.71 -15.39 -14.83
C ARG A 204 -6.22 -15.53 -16.26
N ASP A 205 -6.13 -14.48 -17.06
CA ASP A 205 -6.69 -14.46 -18.40
C ASP A 205 -5.63 -14.78 -19.45
N ASP A 206 -5.63 -16.04 -19.89
CA ASP A 206 -4.67 -16.53 -20.87
C ASP A 206 -4.78 -15.79 -22.22
N ASN A 207 -5.94 -15.20 -22.53
CA ASN A 207 -6.14 -14.45 -23.77
C ASN A 207 -5.52 -13.06 -23.73
N PHE A 208 -5.32 -12.47 -22.54
CA PHE A 208 -4.87 -11.10 -22.43
C PHE A 208 -3.50 -10.87 -23.10
N SER A 209 -2.59 -11.85 -22.96
CA SER A 209 -1.25 -11.77 -23.54
C SER A 209 -1.21 -11.80 -25.08
N ASN A 210 -2.31 -12.19 -25.74
CA ASN A 210 -2.42 -12.23 -27.20
C ASN A 210 -2.62 -10.84 -27.82
N TYR A 211 -3.03 -9.85 -27.02
CA TYR A 211 -3.26 -8.48 -27.46
C TYR A 211 -2.08 -7.55 -27.19
N MET A 212 -0.96 -8.10 -26.72
CA MET A 212 0.24 -7.35 -26.34
C MET A 212 1.29 -7.38 -27.45
N THR A 213 1.94 -6.25 -27.66
CA THR A 213 3.23 -6.19 -28.36
C THR A 213 4.31 -6.94 -27.57
N CYS A 214 5.45 -7.22 -28.19
CA CYS A 214 6.57 -7.88 -27.49
C CYS A 214 7.02 -7.10 -26.24
N LYS A 215 7.10 -5.76 -26.31
CA LYS A 215 7.50 -4.91 -25.17
C LYS A 215 6.49 -4.96 -24.03
N GLU A 216 5.21 -4.87 -24.35
CA GLU A 216 4.13 -4.95 -23.36
C GLU A 216 4.10 -6.33 -22.70
N LYS A 217 4.27 -7.39 -23.49
CA LYS A 217 4.29 -8.78 -23.00
C LYS A 217 5.48 -9.04 -22.07
N CYS A 218 6.68 -8.55 -22.39
CA CYS A 218 7.84 -8.65 -21.50
C CYS A 218 7.57 -7.97 -20.16
N ALA A 219 7.08 -6.72 -20.17
CA ALA A 219 6.76 -5.98 -18.95
C ALA A 219 5.61 -6.61 -18.14
N TRP A 220 4.59 -7.15 -18.82
CA TRP A 220 3.50 -7.85 -18.17
C TRP A 220 3.96 -9.13 -17.49
N ASN A 221 4.73 -9.97 -18.18
CA ASN A 221 5.25 -11.22 -17.63
C ASN A 221 6.14 -10.95 -16.41
N ALA A 222 7.08 -10.01 -16.50
CA ALA A 222 7.92 -9.64 -15.37
C ALA A 222 7.09 -9.10 -14.18
N PHE A 223 6.02 -8.34 -14.45
CA PHE A 223 5.09 -7.89 -13.41
C PHE A 223 4.37 -9.05 -12.74
N VAL A 224 3.87 -10.02 -13.52
CA VAL A 224 3.23 -11.24 -13.02
C VAL A 224 4.19 -12.07 -12.17
N ASP A 225 5.45 -12.19 -12.61
CA ASP A 225 6.47 -12.95 -11.89
C ASP A 225 6.82 -12.30 -10.55
N VAL A 226 7.04 -10.99 -10.51
CA VAL A 226 7.23 -10.24 -9.26
C VAL A 226 6.00 -10.35 -8.36
N MET A 227 4.79 -10.28 -8.92
CA MET A 227 3.56 -10.46 -8.13
C MET A 227 3.46 -11.83 -7.47
N LYS A 228 3.82 -12.90 -8.18
CA LYS A 228 3.68 -14.28 -7.68
C LYS A 228 4.82 -14.69 -6.76
N ASN A 229 6.05 -14.32 -7.12
CA ASN A 229 7.28 -14.86 -6.54
C ASN A 229 7.98 -13.88 -5.59
N PHE A 230 7.53 -12.62 -5.52
CA PHE A 230 8.04 -11.66 -4.55
C PHE A 230 6.92 -11.11 -3.68
N LEU A 231 5.94 -10.42 -4.28
CA LEU A 231 4.82 -9.79 -3.56
C LEU A 231 3.69 -10.78 -3.18
N GLY A 232 3.93 -12.07 -3.39
CA GLY A 232 3.02 -13.16 -3.03
C GLY A 232 3.21 -13.64 -1.59
N ASN A 233 2.76 -14.86 -1.30
CA ASN A 233 2.87 -15.41 0.05
C ASN A 233 4.31 -15.80 0.41
N THR A 234 5.09 -16.24 -0.57
CA THR A 234 6.46 -16.70 -0.40
C THR A 234 7.39 -15.88 -1.27
N LYS A 235 8.48 -15.40 -0.69
CA LYS A 235 9.57 -14.73 -1.39
C LYS A 235 10.50 -15.79 -1.98
N SER A 236 10.51 -15.93 -3.31
CA SER A 236 11.37 -16.89 -4.00
C SER A 236 12.84 -16.49 -3.88
N PRO A 237 13.81 -17.44 -3.81
CA PRO A 237 15.23 -17.11 -3.66
C PRO A 237 15.78 -16.19 -4.76
N ASN A 238 15.24 -16.29 -5.98
CA ASN A 238 15.63 -15.49 -7.14
C ASN A 238 14.88 -14.14 -7.26
N TYR A 239 14.17 -13.68 -6.23
CA TYR A 239 13.35 -12.45 -6.28
C TYR A 239 14.11 -11.21 -6.77
N LYS A 240 15.41 -11.08 -6.44
CA LYS A 240 16.24 -9.95 -6.90
C LYS A 240 16.36 -9.91 -8.42
N ILE A 241 16.49 -11.08 -9.05
CA ILE A 241 16.56 -11.22 -10.51
C ILE A 241 15.22 -10.80 -11.12
N LEU A 242 14.12 -11.34 -10.60
CA LEU A 242 12.76 -11.01 -11.08
C LEU A 242 12.45 -9.52 -10.97
N VAL A 243 12.87 -8.87 -9.88
CA VAL A 243 12.70 -7.42 -9.73
C VAL A 243 13.57 -6.65 -10.71
N ASN A 244 14.83 -7.05 -10.95
CA ASN A 244 15.67 -6.40 -11.95
C ASN A 244 15.08 -6.53 -13.36
N GLU A 245 14.61 -7.72 -13.75
CA GLU A 245 13.92 -7.96 -15.03
C GLU A 245 12.66 -7.08 -15.17
N LEU A 246 11.90 -6.90 -14.08
CA LEU A 246 10.78 -5.97 -14.03
C LEU A 246 11.22 -4.53 -14.28
N ILE A 247 12.26 -4.06 -13.59
CA ILE A 247 12.76 -2.68 -13.72
C ILE A 247 13.25 -2.42 -15.15
N GLU A 248 13.99 -3.35 -15.75
CA GLU A 248 14.45 -3.25 -17.15
C GLU A 248 13.29 -3.27 -18.14
N SER A 249 12.32 -4.17 -17.96
CA SER A 249 11.16 -4.26 -18.84
C SER A 249 10.28 -3.01 -18.73
N TYR A 250 10.12 -2.43 -17.54
CA TYR A 250 9.41 -1.17 -17.32
C TYR A 250 10.14 0.01 -17.95
N LYS A 251 11.46 0.06 -17.86
CA LYS A 251 12.27 1.05 -18.59
C LYS A 251 12.03 0.96 -20.09
N ASN A 252 12.07 -0.25 -20.66
CA ASN A 252 11.91 -0.51 -22.09
C ASN A 252 10.50 -0.21 -22.61
N LEU A 253 9.47 -0.41 -21.77
CA LEU A 253 8.09 -0.05 -22.07
C LEU A 253 7.85 1.47 -21.97
N GLY A 254 8.74 2.22 -21.30
CA GLY A 254 8.56 3.65 -21.07
C GLY A 254 7.75 3.99 -19.81
N CYS A 255 7.67 3.07 -18.85
CA CYS A 255 7.07 3.33 -17.54
C CYS A 255 7.81 4.46 -16.83
N ASN A 256 7.08 5.38 -16.22
CA ASN A 256 7.67 6.36 -15.33
C ASN A 256 8.03 5.70 -13.98
N MET A 257 9.10 6.14 -13.33
CA MET A 257 9.45 5.67 -12.00
C MET A 257 8.56 6.37 -10.97
N SER A 258 7.70 5.60 -10.29
CA SER A 258 6.99 6.09 -9.12
C SER A 258 7.76 5.75 -7.85
N VAL A 259 7.42 6.37 -6.71
CA VAL A 259 8.03 6.01 -5.41
C VAL A 259 7.89 4.51 -5.10
N LYS A 260 6.81 3.87 -5.55
CA LYS A 260 6.58 2.42 -5.39
C LYS A 260 7.54 1.58 -6.23
N VAL A 261 7.85 2.02 -7.46
CA VAL A 261 8.87 1.37 -8.30
C VAL A 261 10.27 1.64 -7.73
N ASN A 262 10.52 2.85 -7.21
CA ASN A 262 11.76 3.18 -6.53
C ASN A 262 12.03 2.29 -5.30
N PHE A 263 11.00 1.96 -4.50
CA PHE A 263 11.18 1.02 -3.39
C PHE A 263 11.67 -0.35 -3.86
N LEU A 264 11.18 -0.85 -5.00
CA LEU A 264 11.68 -2.10 -5.57
C LEU A 264 13.09 -1.96 -6.13
N HIS A 265 13.37 -0.85 -6.81
CA HIS A 265 14.67 -0.63 -7.44
C HIS A 265 15.78 -0.43 -6.40
N SER A 266 15.56 0.40 -5.38
CA SER A 266 16.59 0.88 -4.45
C SER A 266 16.52 0.25 -3.05
N HIS A 267 15.38 -0.32 -2.66
CA HIS A 267 15.10 -0.75 -1.28
C HIS A 267 14.48 -2.14 -1.19
N ILE A 268 14.83 -3.03 -2.13
CA ILE A 268 14.28 -4.39 -2.15
C ILE A 268 14.57 -5.18 -0.87
N ASP A 269 15.71 -4.89 -0.22
CA ASP A 269 16.13 -5.55 1.02
C ASP A 269 15.41 -5.00 2.27
N TYR A 270 14.63 -3.90 2.15
CA TYR A 270 13.76 -3.42 3.22
C TYR A 270 12.49 -4.26 3.38
N PHE A 271 12.09 -4.99 2.33
CA PHE A 271 10.93 -5.87 2.41
C PHE A 271 11.24 -7.09 3.30
N PRO A 272 10.34 -7.46 4.22
CA PRO A 272 10.57 -8.61 5.10
C PRO A 272 10.72 -9.91 4.30
N GLU A 273 11.31 -10.91 4.93
CA GLU A 273 11.52 -12.23 4.30
C GLU A 273 10.21 -12.92 3.94
N ASN A 274 9.19 -12.82 4.81
CA ASN A 274 7.89 -13.43 4.61
C ASN A 274 6.79 -12.37 4.39
N LEU A 275 6.65 -11.93 3.14
CA LEU A 275 5.62 -10.96 2.74
C LEU A 275 4.19 -11.50 2.89
N GLY A 276 4.00 -12.82 2.75
CA GLY A 276 2.71 -13.48 3.00
C GLY A 276 2.24 -13.34 4.43
N ALA A 277 3.15 -13.52 5.40
CA ALA A 277 2.85 -13.41 6.82
C ALA A 277 2.39 -12.01 7.23
N VAL A 278 2.84 -10.98 6.52
CA VAL A 278 2.49 -9.59 6.81
C VAL A 278 1.58 -8.97 5.74
N SER A 279 1.04 -9.80 4.84
CA SER A 279 0.20 -9.37 3.74
C SER A 279 -1.04 -8.60 4.22
N GLU A 280 -1.43 -7.61 3.44
CA GLU A 280 -2.59 -6.76 3.71
C GLU A 280 -3.89 -7.38 3.17
N GLU A 281 -3.86 -8.59 2.58
CA GLU A 281 -5.08 -9.19 1.98
C GLU A 281 -6.22 -9.39 2.99
N GLN A 282 -5.92 -9.78 4.23
CA GLN A 282 -6.94 -9.84 5.28
C GLN A 282 -7.52 -8.45 5.60
N GLY A 283 -6.65 -7.43 5.62
CA GLY A 283 -7.06 -6.03 5.72
C GLY A 283 -7.96 -5.64 4.54
N GLU A 284 -7.57 -5.89 3.30
CA GLU A 284 -8.35 -5.55 2.10
C GLU A 284 -9.76 -6.17 2.15
N ARG A 285 -9.87 -7.44 2.56
CA ARG A 285 -11.18 -8.13 2.73
C ARG A 285 -12.03 -7.44 3.80
N PHE A 286 -11.44 -7.18 4.97
CA PHE A 286 -12.12 -6.46 6.04
C PHE A 286 -12.65 -5.09 5.58
N HIS A 287 -11.89 -4.38 4.74
CA HIS A 287 -12.32 -3.11 4.19
C HIS A 287 -13.49 -3.24 3.21
N GLN A 288 -13.52 -4.29 2.39
CA GLN A 288 -14.65 -4.59 1.51
C GLN A 288 -15.92 -4.94 2.29
N ASP A 289 -15.77 -5.73 3.36
CA ASP A 289 -16.88 -6.12 4.23
C ASP A 289 -17.44 -4.91 4.97
N ILE A 290 -16.59 -4.09 5.60
CA ILE A 290 -17.05 -2.87 6.27
C ILE A 290 -17.64 -1.88 5.27
N LYS A 291 -17.07 -1.69 4.08
CA LYS A 291 -17.66 -0.78 3.10
C LYS A 291 -19.09 -1.18 2.73
N THR A 292 -19.35 -2.49 2.64
CA THR A 292 -20.69 -3.02 2.41
C THR A 292 -21.62 -2.70 3.57
N MET A 293 -21.15 -2.86 4.82
CA MET A 293 -21.90 -2.48 6.02
C MET A 293 -22.16 -0.96 6.08
N GLU A 294 -21.13 -0.13 5.90
CA GLU A 294 -21.23 1.34 5.91
C GLU A 294 -22.24 1.82 4.87
N THR A 295 -22.27 1.22 3.69
CA THR A 295 -23.26 1.55 2.64
C THR A 295 -24.69 1.17 3.04
N ARG A 296 -24.88 0.05 3.76
CA ARG A 296 -26.19 -0.42 4.22
C ARG A 296 -26.75 0.38 5.39
N TYR A 297 -25.89 0.83 6.31
CA TYR A 297 -26.29 1.46 7.57
C TYR A 297 -26.16 3.00 7.58
N GLN A 298 -25.82 3.63 6.46
CA GLN A 298 -25.82 5.10 6.29
C GLN A 298 -27.23 5.71 6.05
N GLY A 299 -28.27 4.88 5.91
CA GLY A 299 -29.66 5.34 6.03
C GLY A 299 -30.04 5.38 7.51
N GLY A 300 -30.34 6.58 8.05
CA GLY A 300 -30.66 6.81 9.45
C GLY A 300 -31.67 5.82 10.01
N GLY A 301 -31.18 4.78 10.69
CA GLY A 301 -31.97 3.94 11.57
C GLY A 301 -31.81 4.47 12.98
N THR A 302 -32.80 5.21 13.45
CA THR A 302 -33.04 5.44 14.87
C THR A 302 -33.18 4.07 15.52
N PHE A 303 -32.19 3.66 16.31
CA PHE A 303 -32.42 2.60 17.29
C PHE A 303 -33.05 3.29 18.51
N ILE A 304 -34.36 3.08 18.65
CA ILE A 304 -35.09 3.31 19.91
C ILE A 304 -34.62 2.23 20.89
#